data_AF-A0A960JTN4-F1
#
_entry.id   AF-A0A960JTN4-F1
#
_cell.length_a   1.000
_cell.length_b   1.000
_cell.length_c   1.000
_cell.angle_alpha   90.00
_cell.angle_beta   90.00
_cell.angle_gamma   90.00
#
_symmetry.space_group_name_H-M   'P 1'
#
loop_
_entity.id
_entity.type
_entity.pdbx_description
1 polymer ?
#
loop_
_entity_poly.entity_id
_entity_poly.type
_entity_poly.pdbx_seq_one_letter_code
_entity_poly.pdbx_strand_id
1 'polypeptide(L)'
;MTLSYQEAVDQITGPNGQYETHEINVDGIDYTAFKGAPPTIKVLFDLTRLWGDTEYLVYENERYTFNEMYARADAIAAALSQRYGVVKGDRVAIAMRNYPEWIMTYIGALSIGAVVVSMNAWWTSEEMAYGLEDSGAKVLVADSERVERSHQYCNDNGISTVGVRLG
;
A
#
# COMPACT_ATOMS: atom_id res chain seq x y z
N MET A 1 19.02 36.81 -7.13
CA MET A 1 17.62 37.22 -6.88
C MET A 1 16.96 36.10 -6.09
N THR A 2 16.28 36.43 -4.99
CA THR A 2 15.51 35.46 -4.22
C THR A 2 14.13 35.36 -4.87
N LEU A 3 13.69 34.16 -5.20
CA LEU A 3 12.34 33.90 -5.69
C LEU A 3 11.37 33.92 -4.50
N SER A 4 10.17 34.45 -4.71
CA SER A 4 9.03 34.15 -3.84
C SER A 4 8.63 32.68 -3.96
N TYR A 5 7.83 32.19 -3.01
CA TYR A 5 7.30 30.82 -3.07
C TYR A 5 6.55 30.55 -4.37
N GLN A 6 5.68 31.48 -4.81
CA GLN A 6 4.89 31.30 -6.02
C GLN A 6 5.76 31.27 -7.26
N GLU A 7 6.75 32.18 -7.37
CA GLU A 7 7.68 32.17 -8.50
C GLU A 7 8.51 30.88 -8.57
N ALA A 8 8.90 30.32 -7.41
CA ALA A 8 9.59 29.04 -7.35
C ALA A 8 8.69 27.87 -7.77
N VAL A 9 7.41 27.87 -7.37
CA VAL A 9 6.42 26.88 -7.81
C VAL A 9 6.20 26.98 -9.31
N ASP A 10 5.88 28.17 -9.82
CA ASP A 10 5.60 28.42 -11.24
C ASP A 10 6.80 28.03 -12.13
N GLN A 11 8.02 28.25 -11.64
CA GLN A 11 9.23 27.86 -12.35
C GLN A 11 9.36 26.33 -12.51
N ILE A 12 8.98 25.55 -11.50
CA ILE A 12 9.12 24.09 -11.54
C ILE A 12 7.89 23.39 -12.14
N THR A 13 6.70 24.00 -12.06
CA THR A 13 5.43 23.43 -12.57
C THR A 13 4.99 23.98 -13.92
N GLY A 14 5.61 25.06 -14.41
CA GLY A 14 5.34 25.63 -15.72
C GLY A 14 5.85 24.78 -16.90
N PRO A 15 5.59 25.21 -18.14
CA PRO A 15 6.00 24.50 -19.35
C PRO A 15 7.51 24.20 -19.39
N ASN A 16 7.89 22.96 -19.64
CA ASN A 16 9.25 22.42 -19.60
C ASN A 16 9.91 22.41 -18.20
N GLY A 17 9.16 22.68 -17.13
CA GLY A 17 9.61 22.53 -15.75
C GLY A 17 9.76 21.08 -15.34
N GLN A 18 10.55 20.81 -14.29
CA GLN A 18 10.79 19.46 -13.76
C GLN A 18 9.49 18.74 -13.38
N TYR A 19 8.52 19.50 -12.89
CA TYR A 19 7.21 19.02 -12.46
C TYR A 19 6.11 19.70 -13.29
N GLU A 20 6.33 19.87 -14.60
CA GLU A 20 5.33 20.45 -15.51
C GLU A 20 3.94 19.85 -15.24
N THR A 21 2.94 20.71 -15.07
CA THR A 21 1.55 20.30 -14.84
C THR A 21 0.69 20.47 -16.08
N HIS A 22 -0.42 19.73 -16.11
CA HIS A 22 -1.47 19.86 -17.11
C HIS A 22 -2.82 19.51 -16.45
N GLU A 23 -3.90 19.93 -17.09
CA GLU A 23 -5.25 19.58 -16.65
C GLU A 23 -5.62 18.18 -17.15
N ILE A 24 -6.16 17.37 -16.25
CA ILE A 24 -6.76 16.06 -16.53
C ILE A 24 -8.21 16.07 -16.04
N ASN A 25 -9.09 15.30 -16.69
CA ASN A 25 -10.43 15.04 -16.21
C ASN A 25 -10.53 13.60 -15.70
N VAL A 26 -10.95 13.43 -14.45
CA VAL A 26 -11.20 12.12 -13.83
C VAL A 26 -12.63 12.12 -13.30
N ASP A 27 -13.46 11.23 -13.84
CA ASP A 27 -14.88 11.08 -13.48
C ASP A 27 -15.66 12.40 -13.48
N GLY A 28 -15.37 13.28 -14.45
CA GLY A 28 -16.04 14.57 -14.61
C GLY A 28 -15.49 15.70 -13.73
N ILE A 29 -14.44 15.44 -12.96
CA ILE A 29 -13.76 16.45 -12.13
C ILE A 29 -12.42 16.80 -12.79
N ASP A 30 -12.16 18.09 -12.96
CA ASP A 30 -10.90 18.60 -13.48
C ASP A 30 -9.85 18.70 -12.36
N TYR A 31 -8.65 18.19 -12.63
CA TYR A 31 -7.51 18.20 -11.72
C TYR A 31 -6.27 18.71 -12.44
N THR A 32 -5.46 19.50 -11.73
CA THR A 32 -4.08 19.76 -12.11
C THR A 32 -3.20 18.55 -11.74
N ALA A 33 -2.56 17.93 -12.73
CA ALA A 33 -1.70 16.76 -12.55
C ALA A 33 -0.32 16.96 -13.17
N PHE A 34 0.70 16.31 -12.59
CA PHE A 34 2.04 16.29 -13.16
C PHE A 34 2.05 15.52 -14.48
N LYS A 35 2.56 16.14 -15.54
CA LYS A 35 2.66 15.54 -16.87
C LYS A 35 3.58 14.32 -16.90
N GLY A 36 4.59 14.31 -16.04
CA GLY A 36 5.53 13.19 -15.85
C GLY A 36 5.13 12.18 -14.77
N ALA A 37 3.90 12.25 -14.22
CA ALA A 37 3.46 11.31 -13.19
C ALA A 37 3.49 9.86 -13.70
N PRO A 38 4.01 8.90 -12.91
CA PRO A 38 3.86 7.49 -13.23
C PRO A 38 2.38 7.11 -13.37
N PRO A 39 2.01 6.25 -14.35
CA PRO A 39 0.60 5.94 -14.63
C PRO A 39 -0.06 5.10 -13.52
N THR A 40 0.74 4.45 -12.67
CA THR A 40 0.25 3.72 -11.50
C THR A 40 1.27 3.83 -10.35
N ILE A 41 0.79 3.69 -9.12
CA ILE A 41 1.66 3.66 -7.94
C ILE A 41 2.66 2.49 -7.96
N LYS A 42 2.34 1.38 -8.66
CA LYS A 42 3.28 0.28 -8.86
C LYS A 42 4.55 0.76 -9.58
N VAL A 43 4.40 1.56 -10.64
CA VAL A 43 5.55 2.10 -11.38
C VAL A 43 6.39 2.99 -10.47
N LEU A 44 5.76 3.79 -9.61
CA LEU A 44 6.47 4.60 -8.64
C LEU A 44 7.33 3.74 -7.69
N PHE A 45 6.79 2.66 -7.13
CA PHE A 45 7.56 1.74 -6.29
C PHE A 45 8.65 1.00 -7.08
N ASP A 46 8.36 0.53 -8.29
CA ASP A 46 9.36 -0.16 -9.13
C ASP A 46 10.60 0.71 -9.37
N LEU A 47 10.43 2.02 -9.56
CA LEU A 47 11.56 2.96 -9.72
C LEU A 47 12.44 3.04 -8.47
N THR A 48 11.89 2.86 -7.27
CA THR A 48 12.69 2.93 -6.04
C THR A 48 13.52 1.66 -5.80
N ARG A 49 13.25 0.56 -6.50
CA ARG A 49 14.09 -0.65 -6.45
C ARG A 49 15.54 -0.37 -6.87
N LEU A 50 15.77 0.66 -7.68
CA LEU A 50 17.10 1.08 -8.13
C LEU A 50 18.01 1.58 -7.00
N TRP A 51 17.46 1.81 -5.81
CA TRP A 51 18.21 2.31 -4.65
C TRP A 51 18.94 1.19 -3.89
N GLY A 52 18.72 -0.08 -4.27
CA GLY A 52 19.55 -1.22 -3.89
C GLY A 52 19.70 -1.42 -2.38
N ASP A 53 20.94 -1.38 -1.88
CA ASP A 53 21.26 -1.62 -0.48
C ASP A 53 21.17 -0.36 0.40
N THR A 54 20.58 0.73 -0.11
CA THR A 54 20.32 1.92 0.70
C THR A 54 19.26 1.60 1.76
N GLU A 55 19.43 2.12 2.98
CA GLU A 55 18.44 2.00 4.05
C GLU A 55 17.11 2.63 3.64
N TYR A 56 16.02 1.88 3.79
CA TYR A 56 14.67 2.27 3.38
C TYR A 56 13.72 2.41 4.57
N LEU A 57 13.71 1.42 5.45
CA LEU A 57 12.73 1.32 6.52
C LEU A 57 13.41 1.02 7.85
N VAL A 58 13.00 1.76 8.88
CA VAL A 58 13.52 1.65 10.24
C VAL A 58 12.33 1.47 11.17
N TYR A 59 12.34 0.40 11.94
CA TYR A 59 11.35 0.11 12.97
C TYR A 59 12.07 -0.36 14.22
N GLU A 60 12.06 0.44 15.29
CA GLU A 60 12.83 0.15 16.51
C GLU A 60 14.30 -0.19 16.19
N ASN A 61 14.73 -1.44 16.45
CA ASN A 61 16.07 -1.94 16.17
C ASN A 61 16.18 -2.66 14.81
N GLU A 62 15.08 -2.81 14.08
CA GLU A 62 15.03 -3.41 12.76
C GLU A 62 15.33 -2.35 11.69
N ARG A 63 16.24 -2.69 10.77
CA ARG A 63 16.55 -1.86 9.60
C ARG A 63 16.49 -2.72 8.35
N TYR A 64 15.91 -2.16 7.30
CA TYR A 64 15.75 -2.83 6.02
C TYR A 64 16.28 -1.93 4.91
N THR A 65 17.09 -2.50 4.04
CA THR A 65 17.43 -1.87 2.76
C THR A 65 16.25 -1.93 1.78
N PHE A 66 16.31 -1.19 0.68
CA PHE A 66 15.32 -1.34 -0.39
C PHE A 66 15.26 -2.78 -0.90
N ASN A 67 16.41 -3.41 -1.17
CA ASN A 67 16.49 -4.81 -1.60
C ASN A 67 15.80 -5.77 -0.60
N GLU A 68 16.06 -5.61 0.69
CA GLU A 68 15.50 -6.47 1.73
C GLU A 68 13.99 -6.27 1.93
N MET A 69 13.51 -5.04 1.81
CA MET A 69 12.08 -4.73 1.88
C MET A 69 11.36 -5.32 0.67
N TYR A 70 11.90 -5.11 -0.54
CA TYR A 70 11.29 -5.61 -1.76
C TYR A 70 11.32 -7.14 -1.86
N ALA A 71 12.38 -7.80 -1.39
CA ALA A 71 12.40 -9.26 -1.32
C ALA A 71 11.24 -9.82 -0.46
N ARG A 72 10.90 -9.14 0.65
CA ARG A 72 9.76 -9.51 1.50
C ARG A 72 8.42 -9.18 0.83
N ALA A 73 8.29 -8.01 0.23
CA ALA A 73 7.10 -7.63 -0.53
C ALA A 73 6.81 -8.61 -1.69
N ASP A 74 7.86 -9.04 -2.41
CA ASP A 74 7.76 -9.99 -3.51
C ASP A 74 7.38 -11.40 -3.01
N ALA A 75 7.90 -11.82 -1.86
CA ALA A 75 7.49 -13.07 -1.22
C ALA A 75 6.01 -13.03 -0.79
N ILE A 76 5.54 -11.90 -0.25
CA ILE A 76 4.13 -11.70 0.11
C ILE A 76 3.26 -11.73 -1.15
N ALA A 77 3.65 -11.02 -2.21
CA ALA A 77 2.96 -11.03 -3.51
C ALA A 77 2.81 -12.46 -4.07
N ALA A 78 3.90 -13.24 -4.04
CA ALA A 78 3.88 -14.63 -4.47
C ALA A 78 2.95 -15.49 -3.59
N ALA A 79 2.96 -15.32 -2.28
CA ALA A 79 2.06 -16.03 -1.38
C ALA A 79 0.59 -15.67 -1.62
N LEU A 80 0.27 -14.38 -1.72
CA LEU A 80 -1.08 -13.87 -2.01
C LEU A 80 -1.63 -14.49 -3.32
N SER A 81 -0.83 -14.48 -4.39
CA SER A 81 -1.27 -15.01 -5.68
C SER A 81 -1.33 -16.54 -5.69
N GLN A 82 -0.28 -17.23 -5.26
CA GLN A 82 -0.15 -18.68 -5.47
C GLN A 82 -0.87 -19.52 -4.41
N ARG A 83 -0.92 -19.04 -3.15
CA ARG A 83 -1.52 -19.79 -2.03
C ARG A 83 -2.94 -19.34 -1.73
N TYR A 84 -3.20 -18.04 -1.80
CA TYR A 84 -4.51 -17.45 -1.50
C TYR A 84 -5.32 -17.11 -2.75
N GLY A 85 -4.77 -17.35 -3.94
CA GLY A 85 -5.46 -17.20 -5.21
C GLY A 85 -5.83 -15.75 -5.54
N VAL A 86 -5.16 -14.76 -4.96
CA VAL A 86 -5.43 -13.33 -5.22
C VAL A 86 -5.08 -13.01 -6.66
N VAL A 87 -6.03 -12.40 -7.37
CA VAL A 87 -5.86 -11.91 -8.74
C VAL A 87 -6.06 -10.40 -8.82
N LYS A 88 -5.75 -9.80 -9.97
CA LYS A 88 -5.95 -8.36 -10.20
C LYS A 88 -7.40 -7.96 -9.88
N GLY A 89 -7.57 -6.93 -9.06
CA GLY A 89 -8.88 -6.42 -8.62
C GLY A 89 -9.42 -7.08 -7.34
N ASP A 90 -8.86 -8.20 -6.88
CA ASP A 90 -9.19 -8.74 -5.56
C ASP A 90 -8.73 -7.79 -4.45
N ARG A 91 -9.47 -7.78 -3.33
CA ARG A 91 -9.19 -6.92 -2.19
C ARG A 91 -8.37 -7.66 -1.15
N VAL A 92 -7.27 -7.06 -0.70
CA VAL A 92 -6.43 -7.53 0.41
C VAL A 92 -6.53 -6.52 1.54
N ALA A 93 -7.17 -6.92 2.63
CA ALA A 93 -7.27 -6.11 3.83
C ALA A 93 -5.99 -6.20 4.67
N ILE A 94 -5.56 -5.08 5.24
CA ILE A 94 -4.40 -5.00 6.12
C ILE A 94 -4.84 -4.36 7.44
N ALA A 95 -4.72 -5.09 8.54
CA ALA A 95 -5.11 -4.64 9.87
C ALA A 95 -4.01 -4.96 10.90
N MET A 96 -3.15 -3.99 11.17
CA MET A 96 -2.06 -4.13 12.14
C MET A 96 -1.62 -2.76 12.65
N ARG A 97 -0.78 -2.76 13.71
CA ARG A 97 0.00 -1.57 14.09
C ARG A 97 0.97 -1.15 12.97
N ASN A 98 1.66 -0.03 13.15
CA ASN A 98 2.66 0.49 12.21
C ASN A 98 3.94 -0.37 12.20
N TYR A 99 3.81 -1.63 11.81
CA TYR A 99 4.92 -2.57 11.65
C TYR A 99 5.48 -2.56 10.21
N PRO A 100 6.73 -3.03 10.02
CA PRO A 100 7.33 -3.15 8.70
C PRO A 100 6.49 -3.96 7.70
N GLU A 101 5.83 -5.01 8.16
CA GLU A 101 5.04 -5.91 7.32
C GLU A 101 3.84 -5.20 6.68
N TRP A 102 3.38 -4.08 7.24
CA TRP A 102 2.29 -3.29 6.66
C TRP A 102 2.68 -2.77 5.28
N ILE A 103 3.82 -2.08 5.16
CA ILE A 103 4.27 -1.52 3.88
C ILE A 103 4.74 -2.61 2.92
N MET A 104 5.33 -3.69 3.44
CA MET A 104 5.70 -4.86 2.62
C MET A 104 4.45 -5.51 2.01
N THR A 105 3.38 -5.66 2.79
CA THR A 105 2.10 -6.20 2.31
C THR A 105 1.42 -5.26 1.32
N TYR A 106 1.42 -3.95 1.62
CA TYR A 106 0.86 -2.93 0.74
C TYR A 106 1.53 -2.97 -0.65
N ILE A 107 2.86 -2.93 -0.70
CA ILE A 107 3.63 -2.99 -1.94
C ILE A 107 3.43 -4.35 -2.63
N GLY A 108 3.49 -5.45 -1.88
CA GLY A 108 3.30 -6.80 -2.41
C GLY A 108 1.94 -6.97 -3.09
N ALA A 109 0.86 -6.57 -2.43
CA ALA A 109 -0.50 -6.63 -2.97
C ALA A 109 -0.67 -5.75 -4.23
N LEU A 110 -0.19 -4.50 -4.19
CA LEU A 110 -0.23 -3.62 -5.36
C LEU A 110 0.56 -4.15 -6.55
N SER A 111 1.68 -4.84 -6.30
CA SER A 111 2.55 -5.36 -7.37
C SER A 111 1.85 -6.40 -8.25
N ILE A 112 0.87 -7.12 -7.71
CA ILE A 112 0.04 -8.11 -8.43
C ILE A 112 -1.32 -7.53 -8.90
N GLY A 113 -1.52 -6.22 -8.73
CA GLY A 113 -2.73 -5.52 -9.13
C GLY A 113 -3.92 -5.75 -8.19
N ALA A 114 -3.69 -6.23 -6.96
CA ALA A 114 -4.71 -6.28 -5.93
C ALA A 114 -5.02 -4.87 -5.40
N VAL A 115 -6.21 -4.72 -4.83
CA VAL A 115 -6.65 -3.48 -4.18
C VAL A 115 -6.41 -3.62 -2.68
N VAL A 116 -5.70 -2.66 -2.09
CA VAL A 116 -5.42 -2.68 -0.65
C VAL A 116 -6.54 -2.00 0.12
N VAL A 117 -7.03 -2.67 1.17
CA VAL A 117 -8.01 -2.13 2.12
C VAL A 117 -7.31 -1.88 3.44
N SER A 118 -6.97 -0.62 3.71
CA SER A 118 -6.28 -0.21 4.93
C SER A 118 -7.28 -0.09 6.08
N MET A 119 -7.21 -1.01 7.04
CA MET A 119 -8.09 -0.99 8.21
C MET A 119 -7.41 -0.28 9.37
N ASN A 120 -8.18 0.51 10.12
CA ASN A 120 -7.63 1.21 11.27
C ASN A 120 -7.28 0.21 12.37
N ALA A 121 -6.07 0.32 12.92
CA ALA A 121 -5.61 -0.54 14.00
C ALA A 121 -6.57 -0.47 15.22
N TRP A 122 -7.19 0.67 15.49
CA TRP A 122 -8.02 0.86 16.69
C TRP A 122 -9.41 0.21 16.59
N TRP A 123 -9.79 -0.33 15.43
CA TRP A 123 -11.13 -0.88 15.21
C TRP A 123 -11.44 -2.08 16.11
N THR A 124 -12.64 -2.05 16.65
CA THR A 124 -13.30 -3.14 17.36
C THR A 124 -13.65 -4.29 16.42
N SER A 125 -14.03 -5.44 16.97
CA SER A 125 -14.48 -6.60 16.18
C SER A 125 -15.64 -6.27 15.24
N GLU A 126 -16.60 -5.44 15.68
CA GLU A 126 -17.76 -5.04 14.89
C GLU A 126 -17.35 -4.14 13.72
N GLU A 127 -16.49 -3.15 13.96
CA GLU A 127 -15.96 -2.27 12.90
C GLU A 127 -15.08 -3.05 11.91
N MET A 128 -14.31 -4.02 12.39
CA MET A 128 -13.53 -4.89 11.51
C MET A 128 -14.43 -5.76 10.63
N ALA A 129 -15.46 -6.38 11.21
CA ALA A 129 -16.43 -7.17 10.45
C ALA A 129 -17.10 -6.33 9.37
N TYR A 130 -17.59 -5.13 9.73
CA TYR A 130 -18.16 -4.18 8.78
C TYR A 130 -17.20 -3.85 7.64
N GLY A 131 -15.94 -3.50 7.94
CA GLY A 131 -14.97 -3.15 6.90
C GLY A 131 -14.62 -4.34 5.98
N LEU A 132 -14.57 -5.56 6.52
CA LEU A 132 -14.35 -6.77 5.73
C LEU A 132 -15.54 -7.11 4.83
N GLU A 133 -16.76 -6.93 5.34
CA GLU A 133 -18.01 -7.09 4.58
C GLU A 133 -18.10 -6.09 3.43
N ASP A 134 -18.02 -4.80 3.75
CA ASP A 134 -18.20 -3.69 2.81
C ASP A 134 -17.16 -3.72 1.69
N SER A 135 -15.90 -4.02 2.04
CA SER A 135 -14.84 -4.16 1.04
C SER A 135 -14.90 -5.49 0.27
N GLY A 136 -15.54 -6.52 0.82
CA GLY A 136 -15.50 -7.90 0.33
C GLY A 136 -14.06 -8.45 0.22
N ALA A 137 -13.21 -8.12 1.19
CA ALA A 137 -11.82 -8.57 1.21
C ALA A 137 -11.72 -10.10 1.07
N LYS A 138 -10.81 -10.56 0.21
CA LYS A 138 -10.55 -11.99 -0.01
C LYS A 138 -9.55 -12.55 1.01
N VAL A 139 -8.59 -11.71 1.40
CA VAL A 139 -7.53 -12.02 2.36
C VAL A 139 -7.41 -10.89 3.36
N LEU A 140 -7.27 -11.24 4.64
CA LEU A 140 -6.88 -10.33 5.71
C LEU A 140 -5.44 -10.62 6.13
N VAL A 141 -4.58 -9.61 6.10
CA VAL A 141 -3.23 -9.66 6.71
C VAL A 141 -3.26 -8.86 8.00
N ALA A 142 -3.03 -9.51 9.13
CA ALA A 142 -3.28 -8.90 10.43
C ALA A 142 -2.25 -9.27 11.50
N ASP A 143 -2.04 -8.37 12.46
CA ASP A 143 -1.29 -8.69 13.68
C ASP A 143 -2.12 -9.49 14.69
N SER A 144 -1.48 -10.02 15.74
CA SER A 144 -2.11 -10.92 16.73
C SER A 144 -3.46 -10.41 17.25
N GLU A 145 -3.50 -9.15 17.66
CA GLU A 145 -4.72 -8.54 18.22
C GLU A 145 -5.83 -8.42 17.17
N ARG A 146 -5.49 -8.09 15.91
CA ARG A 146 -6.49 -7.96 14.83
C ARG A 146 -6.93 -9.32 14.32
N VAL A 147 -6.06 -10.33 14.35
CA VAL A 147 -6.44 -11.73 14.13
C VAL A 147 -7.46 -12.14 15.18
N GLU A 148 -7.18 -11.92 16.46
CA GLU A 148 -8.11 -12.25 17.55
C GLU A 148 -9.46 -11.53 17.40
N ARG A 149 -9.46 -10.24 17.06
CA ARG A 149 -10.70 -9.48 16.88
C ARG A 149 -11.55 -9.92 15.69
N SER A 150 -10.95 -10.47 14.65
CA SER A 150 -11.62 -10.78 13.38
C SER A 150 -11.79 -12.27 13.08
N HIS A 151 -11.18 -13.17 13.86
CA HIS A 151 -11.12 -14.60 13.54
C HIS A 151 -12.49 -15.24 13.30
N GLN A 152 -13.48 -14.95 14.16
CA GLN A 152 -14.83 -15.51 14.03
C GLN A 152 -15.46 -15.10 12.70
N TYR A 153 -15.48 -13.79 12.41
CA TYR A 153 -16.05 -13.27 11.19
C TYR A 153 -15.33 -13.81 9.94
N CYS A 154 -14.00 -13.87 9.95
CA CYS A 154 -13.23 -14.39 8.82
C CYS A 154 -13.54 -15.87 8.56
N ASN A 155 -13.63 -16.68 9.62
CA ASN A 155 -13.96 -18.10 9.52
C ASN A 155 -15.38 -18.31 8.95
N ASP A 156 -16.36 -17.56 9.47
CA ASP A 156 -17.76 -17.69 9.05
C ASP A 156 -17.98 -17.28 7.59
N ASN A 157 -17.12 -16.39 7.06
CA ASN A 157 -17.25 -15.82 5.72
C ASN A 157 -16.16 -16.30 4.74
N GLY A 158 -15.33 -17.27 5.12
CA GLY A 158 -14.29 -17.84 4.24
C GLY A 158 -13.19 -16.85 3.83
N ILE A 159 -12.94 -15.82 4.64
CA ILE A 159 -11.83 -14.87 4.41
C ILE A 159 -10.55 -15.51 4.93
N SER A 160 -9.55 -15.67 4.07
CA SER A 160 -8.26 -16.23 4.47
C SER A 160 -7.48 -15.22 5.32
N THR A 161 -6.94 -15.65 6.46
CA THR A 161 -6.17 -14.78 7.35
C THR A 161 -4.68 -15.13 7.33
N VAL A 162 -3.83 -14.12 7.10
CA VAL A 162 -2.37 -14.19 7.21
C VAL A 162 -1.96 -13.43 8.47
N GLY A 163 -1.54 -14.17 9.49
CA GLY A 163 -1.09 -13.59 10.74
C GLY A 163 0.36 -13.08 10.67
N VAL A 164 0.61 -11.93 11.27
CA VAL A 164 1.92 -11.28 11.38
C VAL A 164 2.28 -11.12 12.85
N ARG A 165 3.52 -11.43 13.22
CA ARG A 165 4.06 -11.28 14.59
C ARG A 165 3.15 -11.93 15.65
N LEU A 166 2.78 -13.19 15.43
CA LEU A 166 1.85 -13.97 16.28
C LEU A 166 2.40 -14.39 17.66
N GLY A 167 3.55 -13.88 18.09
CA GLY A 167 4.25 -14.26 19.32
C GLY A 167 4.46 -13.09 20.27
#